data_AF-A0A5K7XA32-F1
#
_entry.id   AF-A0A5K7XA32-F1
#
_cell.length_a   1.000
_cell.length_b   1.000
_cell.length_c   1.000
_cell.angle_alpha   90.00
_cell.angle_beta   90.00
_cell.angle_gamma   90.00
#
_symmetry.space_group_name_H-M   'P 1'
#
loop_
_entity.id
_entity.type
_entity.pdbx_description
1 polymer ?
#
loop_
_entity_poly.entity_id
_entity_poly.type
_entity_poly.pdbx_seq_one_letter_code
_entity_poly.pdbx_strand_id
1 'polypeptide(L)'
;MFGSLSNFDVINDTGQTTRGFEIELEGISPSDIAFTFGNPYIRYGDPVKVATGTGTIVRYASAFDGSSWAVGTPVPAGPFPTGGHACFFPAFGGDPNYETLGGEHFGVALNGNPTNTTYRWLLGDAAGNLSAAGSNVKIPAPVWNVQPPANPAAPAAVQAVIPALPKEHPEDLFGEALWVKVFVIEAAEPVELEHLVPGDPGVPDGSEPTEVEIEWQLLQDGKDGVGEVDSGFDDLAADSESVTRRYEFYSYIGPYDAEGEATEENPGLNLEFVGDFMGSQNAALNLAPFAIPEPGSLVLLGISLAGLAGARRLRRKFATA
;
A
#
# COMPACT_ATOMS: atom_id res chain seq x y z
N MET A 1 -2.37 -19.32 6.57
CA MET A 1 -1.61 -18.30 5.83
C MET A 1 -2.64 -17.27 5.42
N PHE A 2 -2.43 -16.01 5.78
CA PHE A 2 -3.33 -14.90 5.48
C PHE A 2 -2.71 -14.05 4.37
N GLY A 3 -3.56 -13.36 3.62
CA GLY A 3 -3.14 -12.41 2.61
C GLY A 3 -3.18 -10.99 3.17
N SER A 4 -2.10 -10.22 3.08
CA SER A 4 -2.17 -8.77 3.36
C SER A 4 -2.14 -7.97 2.06
N LEU A 5 -2.90 -6.88 2.04
CA LEU A 5 -2.97 -5.92 0.97
C LEU A 5 -2.49 -4.59 1.50
N SER A 6 -1.68 -3.93 0.70
CA SER A 6 -1.32 -2.54 0.93
C SER A 6 -1.44 -1.83 -0.40
N ASN A 7 -2.27 -0.79 -0.45
CA ASN A 7 -2.37 0.14 -1.55
C ASN A 7 -2.18 1.55 -0.99
N PHE A 8 -1.33 2.37 -1.58
CA PHE A 8 -0.99 3.66 -1.01
C PHE A 8 -0.66 4.70 -2.06
N ASP A 9 -1.00 5.94 -1.73
CA ASP A 9 -0.47 7.11 -2.40
C ASP A 9 0.68 7.69 -1.60
N VAL A 10 1.71 8.10 -2.31
CA VAL A 10 2.89 8.74 -1.74
C VAL A 10 3.21 10.02 -2.50
N ILE A 11 3.54 11.07 -1.75
CA ILE A 11 3.96 12.36 -2.30
C ILE A 11 5.46 12.33 -2.59
N ASN A 12 5.88 12.92 -3.72
CA ASN A 12 7.29 13.12 -4.02
C ASN A 12 7.83 14.37 -3.30
N ASP A 13 8.21 14.20 -2.05
CA ASP A 13 8.81 15.21 -1.17
C ASP A 13 10.32 15.41 -1.37
N THR A 14 10.93 14.74 -2.36
CA THR A 14 12.40 14.72 -2.53
C THR A 14 13.00 16.02 -3.07
N GLY A 15 12.17 17.00 -3.43
CA GLY A 15 12.59 18.28 -4.01
C GLY A 15 13.05 18.22 -5.47
N GLN A 16 12.98 17.06 -6.13
CA GLN A 16 13.25 16.92 -7.57
C GLN A 16 12.44 15.79 -8.20
N THR A 17 12.40 15.72 -9.54
CA THR A 17 11.69 14.65 -10.24
C THR A 17 12.34 13.30 -10.00
N THR A 18 11.58 12.34 -9.47
CA THR A 18 12.03 10.96 -9.23
C THR A 18 11.77 10.09 -10.46
N ARG A 19 12.57 9.03 -10.62
CA ARG A 19 12.60 8.13 -11.79
C ARG A 19 12.27 6.68 -11.44
N GLY A 20 11.85 6.43 -10.20
CA GLY A 20 11.40 5.12 -9.77
C GLY A 20 11.05 5.11 -8.29
N PHE A 21 10.70 3.93 -7.81
CA PHE A 21 10.33 3.68 -6.42
C PHE A 21 10.68 2.25 -6.02
N GLU A 22 10.98 2.05 -4.74
CA GLU A 22 11.21 0.74 -4.15
C GLU A 22 10.30 0.50 -2.97
N ILE A 23 9.78 -0.72 -2.91
CA ILE A 23 9.23 -1.32 -1.70
C ILE A 23 10.16 -2.46 -1.33
N GLU A 24 10.92 -2.29 -0.26
CA GLU A 24 11.75 -3.34 0.33
C GLU A 24 10.94 -4.07 1.40
N LEU A 25 10.80 -5.39 1.22
CA LEU A 25 10.03 -6.30 2.05
C LEU A 25 10.98 -7.35 2.61
N GLU A 26 11.40 -7.19 3.86
CA GLU A 26 12.32 -8.13 4.51
C GLU A 26 11.60 -9.41 4.97
N GLY A 27 12.29 -10.54 4.96
CA GLY A 27 11.78 -11.82 5.46
C GLY A 27 10.87 -12.58 4.49
N ILE A 28 10.49 -12.00 3.35
CA ILE A 28 9.66 -12.66 2.34
C ILE A 28 10.35 -12.75 0.97
N SER A 29 10.00 -13.80 0.23
CA SER A 29 10.54 -14.10 -1.10
C SER A 29 9.67 -13.52 -2.21
N PRO A 30 10.17 -13.42 -3.46
CA PRO A 30 9.36 -12.92 -4.58
C PRO A 30 8.08 -13.73 -4.84
N SER A 31 8.07 -15.04 -4.51
CA SER A 31 6.89 -15.90 -4.65
C SER A 31 5.80 -15.61 -3.62
N ASP A 32 6.14 -14.95 -2.52
CA ASP A 32 5.16 -14.55 -1.50
C ASP A 32 4.41 -13.28 -1.93
N ILE A 33 4.84 -12.59 -2.98
CA ILE A 33 4.17 -11.41 -3.54
C ILE A 33 3.20 -11.87 -4.61
N ALA A 34 1.91 -11.97 -4.28
CA ALA A 34 0.87 -12.44 -5.19
C ALA A 34 0.52 -11.40 -6.27
N PHE A 35 0.54 -10.12 -5.94
CA PHE A 35 0.20 -9.03 -6.86
C PHE A 35 1.04 -7.78 -6.59
N THR A 36 1.21 -6.96 -7.63
CA THR A 36 1.79 -5.62 -7.55
C THR A 36 0.97 -4.66 -8.42
N PHE A 37 0.62 -3.48 -7.90
CA PHE A 37 -0.01 -2.43 -8.70
C PHE A 37 0.95 -1.98 -9.80
N GLY A 38 0.46 -1.67 -11.00
CA GLY A 38 1.33 -1.48 -12.15
C GLY A 38 0.58 -1.07 -13.42
N ASN A 39 1.03 -1.58 -14.56
CA ASN A 39 0.42 -1.31 -15.87
C ASN A 39 -1.06 -1.78 -15.89
N PRO A 40 -2.00 -1.03 -16.48
CA PRO A 40 -1.87 0.26 -17.18
C PRO A 40 -2.08 1.51 -16.30
N TYR A 41 -2.08 1.35 -14.98
CA TYR A 41 -2.60 2.35 -14.07
C TYR A 41 -1.61 3.46 -13.71
N ILE A 42 -0.30 3.21 -13.80
CA ILE A 42 0.76 4.16 -13.38
C ILE A 42 1.83 4.39 -14.44
N ARG A 43 2.51 5.53 -14.34
CA ARG A 43 3.53 5.98 -15.30
C ARG A 43 4.73 5.04 -15.40
N TYR A 44 5.11 4.37 -14.31
CA TYR A 44 6.26 3.46 -14.28
C TYR A 44 5.97 2.07 -14.87
N GLY A 45 4.72 1.73 -15.12
CA GLY A 45 4.31 0.39 -15.55
C GLY A 45 4.51 -0.68 -14.48
N ASP A 46 4.72 -1.93 -14.92
CA ASP A 46 4.88 -3.07 -14.02
C ASP A 46 6.24 -3.06 -13.32
N PRO A 47 6.30 -3.33 -12.00
CA PRO A 47 7.55 -3.44 -11.29
C PRO A 47 8.25 -4.77 -11.54
N VAL A 48 9.52 -4.84 -11.16
CA VAL A 48 10.26 -6.09 -11.04
C VAL A 48 10.40 -6.50 -9.57
N LYS A 49 10.29 -7.79 -9.28
CA LYS A 49 10.53 -8.37 -7.95
C LYS A 49 11.96 -8.90 -7.90
N VAL A 50 12.81 -8.31 -7.09
CA VAL A 50 14.23 -8.63 -6.98
C VAL A 50 14.49 -9.28 -5.63
N ALA A 51 14.87 -10.56 -5.63
CA ALA A 51 15.32 -11.21 -4.41
C ALA A 51 16.61 -10.56 -3.89
N THR A 52 16.68 -10.33 -2.59
CA THR A 52 17.85 -9.80 -1.88
C THR A 52 18.37 -10.83 -0.88
N GLY A 53 19.44 -10.50 -0.15
CA GLY A 53 19.93 -11.35 0.94
C GLY A 53 19.00 -11.37 2.16
N THR A 54 18.10 -10.38 2.29
CA THR A 54 17.23 -10.17 3.46
C THR A 54 15.75 -10.34 3.13
N GLY A 55 15.35 -10.34 1.86
CA GLY A 55 13.97 -10.46 1.43
C GLY A 55 13.78 -10.15 -0.05
N THR A 56 12.87 -9.23 -0.37
CA THR A 56 12.52 -8.85 -1.74
C THR A 56 12.39 -7.34 -1.90
N ILE A 57 12.90 -6.80 -3.00
CA ILE A 57 12.60 -5.43 -3.45
C ILE A 57 11.59 -5.50 -4.60
N VAL A 58 10.47 -4.81 -4.49
CA VAL A 58 9.58 -4.48 -5.62
C VAL A 58 10.04 -3.13 -6.18
N ARG A 59 10.62 -3.14 -7.38
CA ARG A 59 11.21 -1.95 -8.00
C ARG A 59 10.39 -1.48 -9.20
N TYR A 60 9.90 -0.25 -9.10
CA TYR A 60 9.35 0.54 -10.19
C TYR A 60 10.44 1.41 -10.78
N ALA A 61 10.56 1.46 -12.11
CA ALA A 61 11.63 2.21 -12.76
C ALA A 61 11.15 2.79 -14.10
N SER A 62 11.44 4.07 -14.32
CA SER A 62 11.31 4.68 -15.63
C SER A 62 12.29 4.01 -16.60
N ALA A 63 11.86 3.79 -17.84
CA ALA A 63 12.80 3.46 -18.91
C ALA A 63 13.78 4.61 -19.17
N PHE A 64 14.99 4.28 -19.62
CA PHE A 64 16.02 5.20 -20.07
C PHE A 64 16.50 4.81 -21.46
N ASP A 65 16.51 5.76 -22.40
CA ASP A 65 16.84 5.50 -23.82
C ASP A 65 18.32 5.77 -24.17
N GLY A 66 19.15 6.08 -23.17
CA GLY A 66 20.54 6.50 -23.36
C GLY A 66 20.73 8.02 -23.35
N SER A 67 19.66 8.81 -23.34
CA SER A 67 19.69 10.28 -23.26
C SER A 67 18.67 10.84 -22.28
N SER A 68 17.48 10.27 -22.21
CA SER A 68 16.35 10.77 -21.43
C SER A 68 15.63 9.65 -20.69
N TRP A 69 15.10 9.99 -19.52
CA TRP A 69 14.14 9.14 -18.80
C TRP A 69 12.75 9.32 -19.41
N ALA A 70 12.05 8.21 -19.65
CA ALA A 70 10.72 8.21 -20.28
C ALA A 70 9.66 8.93 -19.43
N VAL A 71 9.67 8.70 -18.11
CA VAL A 71 8.68 9.24 -17.17
C VAL A 71 9.34 9.66 -15.86
N GLY A 72 8.59 10.33 -15.00
CA GLY A 72 9.00 10.58 -13.62
C GLY A 72 7.88 11.23 -12.83
N THR A 73 7.90 11.06 -11.52
CA THR A 73 6.99 11.75 -10.62
C THR A 73 7.57 13.13 -10.33
N PRO A 74 6.89 14.24 -10.68
CA PRO A 74 7.40 15.58 -10.46
C PRO A 74 7.38 15.96 -8.98
N VAL A 75 7.97 17.10 -8.63
CA VAL A 75 7.77 17.71 -7.31
C VAL A 75 6.36 18.27 -7.26
N PRO A 76 5.60 18.05 -6.19
CA PRO A 76 4.25 18.59 -6.06
C PRO A 76 4.29 20.13 -6.04
N ALA A 77 3.29 20.76 -6.66
CA ALA A 77 3.19 22.22 -6.67
C ALA A 77 2.76 22.81 -5.31
N GLY A 78 2.25 21.96 -4.42
CA GLY A 78 1.80 22.26 -3.07
C GLY A 78 1.20 20.99 -2.44
N PRO A 79 0.81 21.03 -1.16
CA PRO A 79 0.17 19.89 -0.51
C PRO A 79 -1.20 19.59 -1.14
N PHE A 80 -1.51 18.30 -1.29
CA PHE A 80 -2.82 17.83 -1.72
C PHE A 80 -3.15 16.51 -1.02
N PRO A 81 -4.39 16.33 -0.51
CA PRO A 81 -4.82 15.04 0.00
C PRO A 81 -5.18 14.12 -1.18
N THR A 82 -5.09 12.82 -0.96
CA THR A 82 -5.40 11.82 -2.00
C THR A 82 -6.52 10.86 -1.60
N GLY A 83 -6.88 10.83 -0.32
CA GLY A 83 -7.93 9.96 0.21
C GLY A 83 -7.60 8.46 0.11
N GLY A 84 -6.35 8.06 -0.17
CA GLY A 84 -5.94 6.65 -0.25
C GLY A 84 -5.65 6.13 -1.65
N HIS A 85 -6.25 6.71 -2.70
CA HIS A 85 -6.01 6.30 -4.09
C HIS A 85 -6.48 7.38 -5.08
N ALA A 86 -5.60 8.32 -5.37
CA ALA A 86 -5.78 9.35 -6.39
C ALA A 86 -4.55 9.51 -7.31
N CYS A 87 -3.37 9.06 -6.90
CA CYS A 87 -2.12 9.32 -7.62
C CYS A 87 -1.85 8.32 -8.75
N PHE A 88 -2.79 8.13 -9.67
CA PHE A 88 -2.67 7.25 -10.83
C PHE A 88 -3.44 7.81 -12.03
N PHE A 89 -3.41 7.12 -13.18
CA PHE A 89 -3.97 7.69 -14.41
C PHE A 89 -5.49 7.96 -14.33
N PRO A 90 -5.95 9.16 -14.72
CA PRO A 90 -7.38 9.52 -14.68
C PRO A 90 -8.26 8.70 -15.62
N ALA A 91 -7.69 8.05 -16.64
CA ALA A 91 -8.42 7.11 -17.48
C ALA A 91 -8.99 5.91 -16.71
N PHE A 92 -8.45 5.64 -15.51
CA PHE A 92 -8.87 4.55 -14.63
C PHE A 92 -9.47 5.05 -13.31
N GLY A 93 -9.74 6.36 -13.18
CA GLY A 93 -10.37 6.96 -11.99
C GLY A 93 -9.43 7.79 -11.11
N GLY A 94 -8.15 7.94 -11.48
CA GLY A 94 -7.20 8.77 -10.73
C GLY A 94 -7.37 10.27 -10.95
N ASP A 95 -6.50 11.07 -10.34
CA ASP A 95 -6.58 12.52 -10.39
C ASP A 95 -6.42 13.05 -11.83
N PRO A 96 -7.29 13.98 -12.30
CA PRO A 96 -7.18 14.59 -13.63
C PRO A 96 -5.82 15.23 -13.94
N ASN A 97 -5.07 15.62 -12.91
CA ASN A 97 -3.77 16.27 -12.98
C ASN A 97 -2.60 15.34 -12.63
N TYR A 98 -2.82 14.03 -12.52
CA TYR A 98 -1.83 13.03 -12.10
C TYR A 98 -0.42 13.25 -12.69
N GLU A 99 -0.34 13.56 -14.00
CA GLU A 99 0.93 13.81 -14.70
C GLU A 99 1.80 14.90 -14.02
N THR A 100 1.16 15.93 -13.48
CA THR A 100 1.80 17.09 -12.83
C THR A 100 1.64 17.12 -11.32
N LEU A 101 0.85 16.21 -10.75
CA LEU A 101 0.41 16.26 -9.36
C LEU A 101 1.57 16.13 -8.36
N GLY A 102 2.56 15.29 -8.69
CA GLY A 102 3.73 15.05 -7.84
C GLY A 102 3.51 14.00 -6.76
N GLY A 103 2.59 13.07 -6.99
CA GLY A 103 2.44 11.85 -6.21
C GLY A 103 2.35 10.62 -7.11
N GLU A 104 2.43 9.45 -6.50
CA GLU A 104 2.31 8.17 -7.19
C GLU A 104 1.55 7.14 -6.35
N HIS A 105 0.91 6.19 -7.02
CA HIS A 105 0.13 5.12 -6.39
C HIS A 105 0.86 3.79 -6.52
N PHE A 106 1.00 3.07 -5.41
CA PHE A 106 1.66 1.77 -5.39
C PHE A 106 0.89 0.78 -4.52
N GLY A 107 1.07 -0.50 -4.81
CA GLY A 107 0.47 -1.53 -3.97
C GLY A 107 1.04 -2.92 -4.16
N VAL A 108 0.89 -3.74 -3.13
CA VAL A 108 1.32 -5.14 -3.10
C VAL A 108 0.26 -6.00 -2.40
N ALA A 109 0.08 -7.23 -2.88
CA ALA A 109 -0.63 -8.29 -2.19
C ALA A 109 0.36 -9.38 -1.77
N LEU A 110 0.39 -9.72 -0.49
CA LEU A 110 1.40 -10.59 0.11
C LEU A 110 0.75 -11.83 0.73
N ASN A 111 1.34 -13.00 0.50
CA ASN A 111 1.04 -14.29 1.13
C ASN A 111 2.02 -14.60 2.27
N GLY A 112 2.39 -13.57 3.03
CA GLY A 112 3.35 -13.61 4.12
C GLY A 112 3.46 -12.23 4.75
N ASN A 113 3.93 -12.18 6.00
CA ASN A 113 4.15 -10.92 6.68
C ASN A 113 5.64 -10.56 6.60
N PRO A 114 6.02 -9.43 5.96
CA PRO A 114 7.38 -8.93 6.04
C PRO A 114 7.78 -8.66 7.49
N THR A 115 9.05 -8.88 7.82
CA THR A 115 9.59 -8.49 9.14
C THR A 115 9.87 -7.00 9.23
N ASN A 116 10.04 -6.34 8.07
CA ASN A 116 10.19 -4.91 7.92
C ASN A 116 9.75 -4.50 6.51
N THR A 117 9.16 -3.30 6.39
CA THR A 117 8.78 -2.71 5.10
C THR A 117 9.37 -1.31 5.00
N THR A 118 10.14 -1.07 3.95
CA THR A 118 10.77 0.24 3.71
C THR A 118 10.45 0.74 2.32
N TYR A 119 10.13 2.04 2.22
CA TYR A 119 9.76 2.71 0.97
C TYR A 119 10.82 3.73 0.58
N ARG A 120 11.21 3.77 -0.70
CA ARG A 120 12.20 4.74 -1.20
C ARG A 120 11.86 5.25 -2.57
N TRP A 121 11.85 6.58 -2.72
CA TRP A 121 11.95 7.21 -4.02
C TRP A 121 13.32 6.97 -4.65
N LEU A 122 13.38 6.87 -5.97
CA LEU A 122 14.63 6.73 -6.72
C LEU A 122 14.89 7.96 -7.59
N LEU A 123 16.10 8.51 -7.52
CA LEU A 123 16.63 9.50 -8.45
C LEU A 123 17.32 8.80 -9.62
N GLY A 124 17.15 9.35 -10.82
CA GLY A 124 17.85 8.90 -12.02
C GLY A 124 18.95 9.88 -12.42
N ASP A 125 20.14 9.37 -12.73
CA ASP A 125 21.24 10.17 -13.27
C ASP A 125 21.25 10.24 -14.81
N ALA A 126 22.19 10.98 -15.38
CA ALA A 126 22.33 11.14 -16.84
C ALA A 126 22.92 9.90 -17.55
N ALA A 127 23.41 8.92 -16.79
CA ALA A 127 23.92 7.65 -17.31
C ALA A 127 22.87 6.52 -17.24
N GLY A 128 21.68 6.79 -16.72
CA GLY A 128 20.61 5.80 -16.58
C GLY A 128 20.66 5.00 -15.28
N ASN A 129 21.45 5.42 -14.29
CA ASN A 129 21.50 4.75 -12.99
C ASN A 129 20.43 5.29 -12.06
N LEU A 130 19.83 4.40 -11.26
CA LEU A 130 18.90 4.73 -10.19
C LEU A 130 19.58 4.65 -8.83
N SER A 131 19.26 5.58 -7.94
CA SER A 131 19.75 5.61 -6.55
C SER A 131 18.67 6.15 -5.62
N ALA A 132 18.66 5.72 -4.35
CA ALA A 132 17.69 6.19 -3.38
C ALA A 132 17.77 7.72 -3.18
N ALA A 133 16.60 8.36 -3.10
CA ALA A 133 16.47 9.80 -2.89
C ALA A 133 16.50 10.12 -1.39
N GLY A 134 17.64 10.56 -0.86
CA GLY A 134 17.72 11.02 0.53
C GLY A 134 17.33 9.94 1.56
N SER A 135 16.40 10.30 2.45
CA SER A 135 15.83 9.41 3.47
C SER A 135 14.76 8.48 2.90
N ASN A 136 14.37 7.46 3.67
CA ASN A 136 13.19 6.66 3.35
C ASN A 136 11.94 7.53 3.32
N VAL A 137 10.95 7.09 2.54
CA VAL A 137 9.61 7.69 2.55
C VAL A 137 8.99 7.47 3.93
N LYS A 138 8.39 8.54 4.44
CA LYS A 138 7.93 8.66 5.82
C LYS A 138 6.45 8.31 5.97
N ILE A 139 6.02 7.22 5.35
CA ILE A 139 4.69 6.60 5.53
C ILE A 139 4.90 5.19 6.12
N PRO A 140 4.78 5.00 7.44
CA PRO A 140 5.00 3.69 8.05
C PRO A 140 3.96 2.67 7.58
N ALA A 141 4.44 1.47 7.23
CA ALA A 141 3.57 0.38 6.78
C ALA A 141 2.88 -0.32 7.97
N PRO A 142 1.58 -0.67 7.88
CA PRO A 142 0.91 -1.47 8.89
C PRO A 142 1.47 -2.87 8.99
N VAL A 143 1.70 -3.28 10.24
CA VAL A 143 2.01 -4.65 10.61
C VAL A 143 0.73 -5.33 11.07
N TRP A 144 0.38 -6.43 10.41
CA TRP A 144 -0.79 -7.23 10.77
C TRP A 144 -0.42 -8.38 11.70
N ASN A 145 -1.06 -8.41 12.88
CA ASN A 145 -1.00 -9.52 13.81
C ASN A 145 -2.33 -10.28 13.77
N VAL A 146 -2.25 -11.60 13.64
CA VAL A 146 -3.43 -12.49 13.62
C VAL A 146 -3.32 -13.47 14.76
N GLN A 147 -4.27 -13.42 15.68
CA GLN A 147 -4.41 -14.41 16.75
C GLN A 147 -5.44 -15.46 16.33
N PRO A 148 -5.04 -16.73 16.14
CA PRO A 148 -5.98 -17.80 15.83
C PRO A 148 -7.00 -17.96 16.97
N PRO A 149 -8.25 -18.33 16.64
CA PRO A 149 -9.27 -18.51 17.66
C PRO A 149 -8.93 -19.71 18.56
N ALA A 150 -9.13 -19.56 19.87
CA ALA A 150 -8.96 -20.66 20.83
C ALA A 150 -9.98 -21.81 20.60
N ASN A 151 -11.11 -21.48 19.97
CA ASN A 151 -12.13 -22.42 19.51
C ASN A 151 -12.26 -22.30 17.98
N PRO A 152 -12.07 -23.38 17.19
CA PRO A 152 -12.19 -23.32 15.72
C PRO A 152 -13.54 -22.81 15.17
N ALA A 153 -14.58 -22.72 16.00
CA ALA A 153 -15.88 -22.17 15.65
C ALA A 153 -16.03 -20.65 15.96
N ALA A 154 -15.00 -20.02 16.54
CA ALA A 154 -14.97 -18.58 16.80
C ALA A 154 -14.14 -17.86 15.71
N PRO A 155 -14.40 -16.57 15.44
CA PRO A 155 -13.60 -15.79 14.49
C PRO A 155 -12.18 -15.54 15.01
N ALA A 156 -11.24 -15.31 14.09
CA ALA A 156 -9.90 -14.89 14.44
C ALA A 156 -9.91 -13.44 14.94
N ALA A 157 -9.04 -13.14 15.90
CA ALA A 157 -8.79 -11.77 16.33
C ALA A 157 -7.64 -11.18 15.51
N VAL A 158 -7.81 -9.95 15.04
CA VAL A 158 -6.83 -9.27 14.19
C VAL A 158 -6.47 -7.93 14.80
N GLN A 159 -5.22 -7.54 14.59
CA GLN A 159 -4.67 -6.29 15.08
C GLN A 159 -3.81 -5.68 13.97
N ALA A 160 -3.98 -4.38 13.74
CA ALA A 160 -3.09 -3.59 12.91
C ALA A 160 -2.27 -2.65 13.79
N VAL A 161 -0.96 -2.65 13.57
CA VAL A 161 -0.03 -1.77 14.28
C VAL A 161 0.72 -0.91 13.27
N ILE A 162 0.65 0.41 13.42
CA ILE A 162 1.50 1.37 12.71
C ILE A 162 2.64 1.76 13.66
N PRO A 163 3.88 1.33 13.41
CA PRO A 163 5.01 1.79 14.20
C PRO A 163 5.36 3.25 13.85
N ALA A 164 5.92 3.99 14.80
CA ALA A 164 6.55 5.27 14.51
C ALA A 164 7.72 5.13 13.53
N LEU A 165 8.11 6.25 12.92
CA LEU A 165 9.32 6.28 12.10
C LEU A 165 10.53 5.91 12.98
N PRO A 166 11.42 5.04 12.48
CA PRO A 166 12.63 4.72 13.22
C PRO A 166 13.49 5.98 13.36
N LYS A 167 14.27 6.02 14.44
CA LYS A 167 15.33 7.01 14.63
C LYS A 167 16.27 7.09 13.42
N GLU A 168 16.62 8.31 13.02
CA GLU A 168 17.57 8.51 11.93
C GLU A 168 18.98 8.05 12.34
N HIS A 169 19.36 8.28 13.59
CA HIS A 169 20.65 7.87 14.13
C HIS A 169 20.52 7.01 15.40
N PRO A 170 21.40 6.01 15.61
CA PRO A 170 21.35 5.14 16.80
C PRO A 170 21.49 5.87 18.14
N GLU A 171 22.14 7.03 18.16
CA GLU A 171 22.30 7.88 19.34
C GLU A 171 21.07 8.71 19.69
N ASP A 172 20.10 8.83 18.78
CA ASP A 172 18.92 9.66 18.99
C ASP A 172 18.01 9.03 20.07
N LEU A 173 17.49 9.87 20.95
CA LEU A 173 16.51 9.43 21.95
C LEU A 173 15.14 9.25 21.32
N PHE A 174 14.82 10.05 20.31
CA PHE A 174 13.52 10.08 19.65
C PHE A 174 13.63 10.02 18.12
N GLY A 175 12.64 9.39 17.49
CA GLY A 175 12.46 9.47 16.04
C GLY A 175 11.81 10.79 15.61
N GLU A 176 11.68 10.98 14.31
CA GLU A 176 10.88 12.09 13.78
C GLU A 176 9.41 11.88 14.12
N ALA A 177 8.75 12.94 14.60
CA ALA A 177 7.33 12.90 14.90
C ALA A 177 6.49 13.11 13.63
N LEU A 178 5.34 12.44 13.59
CA LEU A 178 4.32 12.64 12.57
C LEU A 178 2.93 12.63 13.18
N TRP A 179 1.96 13.13 12.43
CA TRP A 179 0.55 13.00 12.72
C TRP A 179 -0.06 11.90 11.87
N VAL A 180 -0.90 11.07 12.48
CA VAL A 180 -1.66 10.04 11.78
C VAL A 180 -3.15 10.18 12.04
N LYS A 181 -3.93 9.91 11.00
CA LYS A 181 -5.37 9.66 11.08
C LYS A 181 -5.66 8.22 10.69
N VAL A 182 -6.67 7.63 11.31
CA VAL A 182 -7.11 6.26 11.02
C VAL A 182 -8.60 6.27 10.71
N PHE A 183 -8.93 5.69 9.56
CA PHE A 183 -10.29 5.45 9.13
C PHE A 183 -10.51 3.94 8.95
N VAL A 184 -11.69 3.44 9.29
CA VAL A 184 -12.00 2.01 9.28
C VAL A 184 -13.35 1.74 8.64
N ILE A 185 -13.41 0.65 7.88
CA ILE A 185 -14.66 0.01 7.48
C ILE A 185 -14.50 -1.50 7.54
N GLU A 186 -15.53 -2.20 8.01
CA GLU A 186 -15.59 -3.65 8.01
C GLU A 186 -16.54 -4.11 6.90
N ALA A 187 -16.09 -5.04 6.06
CA ALA A 187 -16.89 -5.60 4.97
C ALA A 187 -17.16 -7.10 5.18
N ALA A 188 -18.34 -7.56 4.77
CA ALA A 188 -18.72 -8.96 4.85
C ALA A 188 -18.07 -9.83 3.74
N GLU A 189 -17.56 -9.21 2.68
CA GLU A 189 -16.96 -9.88 1.52
C GLU A 189 -15.43 -9.65 1.50
N PRO A 190 -14.65 -10.54 0.88
CA PRO A 190 -13.21 -10.38 0.78
C PRO A 190 -12.85 -9.21 -0.14
N VAL A 191 -11.88 -8.40 0.25
CA VAL A 191 -11.45 -7.25 -0.55
C VAL A 191 -10.40 -7.70 -1.58
N GLU A 192 -10.63 -7.35 -2.84
CA GLU A 192 -9.65 -7.46 -3.92
C GLU A 192 -8.81 -6.17 -3.99
N LEU A 193 -7.53 -6.25 -4.35
CA LEU A 193 -6.66 -5.06 -4.38
C LEU A 193 -7.20 -3.96 -5.31
N GLU A 194 -7.82 -4.36 -6.43
CA GLU A 194 -8.44 -3.48 -7.41
C GLU A 194 -9.64 -2.69 -6.84
N HIS A 195 -10.16 -3.11 -5.68
CA HIS A 195 -11.26 -2.47 -4.95
C HIS A 195 -10.79 -1.62 -3.75
N LEU A 196 -9.48 -1.57 -3.44
CA LEU A 196 -8.93 -0.69 -2.39
C LEU A 196 -8.78 0.77 -2.86
N VAL A 197 -9.90 1.37 -3.27
CA VAL A 197 -10.01 2.68 -3.94
C VAL A 197 -11.10 3.57 -3.31
N PRO A 198 -10.92 4.91 -3.19
CA PRO A 198 -11.98 5.83 -2.79
C PRO A 198 -13.24 5.68 -3.62
N GLY A 199 -14.39 5.59 -2.95
CA GLY A 199 -15.69 5.37 -3.58
C GLY A 199 -16.09 3.91 -3.76
N ASP A 200 -15.21 2.95 -3.41
CA ASP A 200 -15.63 1.57 -3.19
C ASP A 200 -16.36 1.44 -1.84
N PRO A 201 -17.53 0.77 -1.77
CA PRO A 201 -18.26 0.60 -0.52
C PRO A 201 -17.48 -0.10 0.62
N GLY A 202 -16.39 -0.80 0.31
CA GLY A 202 -15.51 -1.48 1.26
C GLY A 202 -14.25 -0.69 1.64
N VAL A 203 -14.14 0.60 1.27
CA VAL A 203 -13.02 1.48 1.60
C VAL A 203 -13.54 2.75 2.26
N PRO A 204 -13.07 3.11 3.47
CA PRO A 204 -13.56 4.30 4.13
C PRO A 204 -13.03 5.53 3.38
N ASP A 205 -13.92 6.41 2.96
CA ASP A 205 -13.56 7.67 2.30
C ASP A 205 -13.51 8.85 3.29
N GLY A 206 -13.98 8.64 4.53
CA GLY A 206 -14.03 9.63 5.60
C GLY A 206 -15.22 10.59 5.48
N SER A 207 -16.17 10.32 4.58
CA SER A 207 -17.39 11.12 4.41
C SER A 207 -18.40 10.91 5.54
N GLU A 208 -18.38 9.74 6.18
CA GLU A 208 -19.24 9.41 7.31
C GLU A 208 -18.46 9.45 8.63
N PRO A 209 -18.95 10.16 9.67
CA PRO A 209 -18.25 10.26 10.96
C PRO A 209 -17.98 8.91 11.64
N THR A 210 -18.74 7.87 11.30
CA THR A 210 -18.56 6.52 11.84
C THR A 210 -17.35 5.80 11.27
N GLU A 211 -16.77 6.28 10.17
CA GLU A 211 -15.54 5.72 9.60
C GLU A 211 -14.29 6.24 10.30
N VAL A 212 -14.39 7.30 11.10
CA VAL A 212 -13.25 7.89 11.81
C VAL A 212 -12.96 7.10 13.08
N GLU A 213 -11.89 6.31 13.06
CA GLU A 213 -11.37 5.61 14.24
C GLU A 213 -10.50 6.56 15.07
N ILE A 214 -9.57 7.26 14.41
CA ILE A 214 -8.65 8.24 15.01
C ILE A 214 -8.59 9.48 14.13
N GLU A 215 -8.94 10.64 14.69
CA GLU A 215 -8.89 11.90 13.93
C GLU A 215 -7.50 12.54 13.93
N TRP A 216 -6.76 12.52 15.06
CA TRP A 216 -5.38 12.99 15.15
C TRP A 216 -4.65 12.25 16.28
N GLN A 217 -3.56 11.57 15.94
CA GLN A 217 -2.63 10.99 16.90
C GLN A 217 -1.20 11.35 16.53
N LEU A 218 -0.44 11.81 17.53
CA LEU A 218 1.00 11.98 17.41
C LEU A 218 1.65 10.60 17.41
N LEU A 219 2.66 10.41 16.56
CA LEU A 219 3.44 9.19 16.48
C LEU A 219 4.93 9.55 16.51
N GLN A 220 5.68 9.02 17.47
CA GLN A 220 7.11 9.30 17.64
C GLN A 220 7.83 8.17 18.37
N ASP A 221 8.88 7.60 17.75
CA ASP A 221 9.71 6.58 18.38
C ASP A 221 10.45 7.16 19.60
N GLY A 222 10.58 6.38 20.66
CA GLY A 222 11.20 6.78 21.93
C GLY A 222 10.31 7.56 22.89
N LYS A 223 9.14 8.04 22.46
CA LYS A 223 8.18 8.77 23.32
C LYS A 223 7.12 7.82 23.88
N ASP A 224 6.97 7.84 25.20
CA ASP A 224 6.07 6.93 25.91
C ASP A 224 4.61 7.10 25.47
N GLY A 225 3.97 6.00 25.08
CA GLY A 225 2.54 5.96 24.73
C GLY A 225 2.19 6.44 23.32
N VAL A 226 3.17 6.90 22.53
CA VAL A 226 2.96 7.34 21.13
C VAL A 226 4.00 6.75 20.16
N GLY A 227 4.70 5.69 20.55
CA GLY A 227 5.65 4.96 19.67
C GLY A 227 4.97 4.08 18.61
N GLU A 228 3.66 3.84 18.74
CA GLU A 228 2.85 3.10 17.79
C GLU A 228 1.39 3.54 17.84
N VAL A 229 0.67 3.31 16.75
CA VAL A 229 -0.80 3.32 16.71
C VAL A 229 -1.27 1.88 16.60
N ASP A 230 -2.08 1.45 17.56
CA ASP A 230 -2.54 0.08 17.69
C ASP A 230 -4.07 0.08 17.71
N SER A 231 -4.68 -0.68 16.80
CA SER A 231 -6.14 -0.89 16.80
C SER A 231 -6.63 -1.75 17.96
N GLY A 232 -5.71 -2.41 18.68
CA GLY A 232 -6.03 -3.52 19.58
C GLY A 232 -6.37 -4.80 18.80
N PHE A 233 -6.51 -5.90 19.54
CA PHE A 233 -7.08 -7.13 19.01
C PHE A 233 -8.59 -7.06 19.04
N ASP A 234 -9.19 -7.02 17.85
CA ASP A 234 -10.63 -7.12 17.70
C ASP A 234 -10.99 -8.45 17.02
N ASP A 235 -12.01 -9.10 17.57
CA ASP A 235 -12.64 -10.25 16.94
C ASP A 235 -13.31 -9.77 15.65
N LEU A 236 -12.91 -10.31 14.51
CA LEU A 236 -13.65 -10.08 13.27
C LEU A 236 -15.09 -10.57 13.45
N ALA A 237 -16.07 -9.91 12.81
CA ALA A 237 -17.43 -10.41 12.83
C ALA A 237 -17.46 -11.87 12.31
N ALA A 238 -18.38 -12.69 12.84
CA ALA A 238 -18.37 -14.15 12.66
C ALA A 238 -18.43 -14.62 11.18
N ASP A 239 -18.76 -13.72 10.25
CA ASP A 239 -18.85 -13.96 8.80
C ASP A 239 -17.93 -13.03 7.97
N SER A 240 -17.05 -12.24 8.60
CA SER A 240 -16.14 -11.33 7.89
C SER A 240 -14.96 -12.07 7.29
N GLU A 241 -14.74 -11.88 5.98
CA GLU A 241 -13.60 -12.46 5.27
C GLU A 241 -12.39 -11.51 5.17
N SER A 242 -12.59 -10.21 5.46
CA SER A 242 -11.56 -9.18 5.41
C SER A 242 -11.76 -8.03 6.41
N VAL A 243 -10.69 -7.29 6.69
CA VAL A 243 -10.72 -5.98 7.38
C VAL A 243 -9.89 -4.98 6.59
N THR A 244 -10.38 -3.75 6.44
CA THR A 244 -9.69 -2.66 5.74
C THR A 244 -9.56 -1.44 6.65
N ARG A 245 -8.34 -0.90 6.75
CA ARG A 245 -8.04 0.36 7.43
C ARG A 245 -7.32 1.30 6.48
N ARG A 246 -7.69 2.59 6.53
CA ARG A 246 -7.01 3.66 5.82
C ARG A 246 -6.26 4.54 6.82
N TYR A 247 -4.99 4.76 6.55
CA TYR A 247 -4.12 5.65 7.31
C TYR A 247 -3.80 6.88 6.47
N GLU A 248 -3.82 8.06 7.09
CA GLU A 248 -3.29 9.28 6.49
C GLU A 248 -2.16 9.82 7.34
N PHE A 249 -1.06 10.24 6.70
CA PHE A 249 0.14 10.72 7.38
C PHE A 249 0.41 12.18 7.03
N TYR A 250 0.71 12.98 8.06
CA TYR A 250 1.02 14.39 7.95
C TYR A 250 2.29 14.71 8.76
N SER A 251 3.09 15.65 8.27
CA SER A 251 4.30 16.06 8.99
C SER A 251 3.97 16.76 10.31
N TYR A 252 4.78 16.56 11.33
CA TYR A 252 4.72 17.36 12.55
C TYR A 252 5.57 18.63 12.38
N ILE A 253 4.95 19.80 12.60
CA ILE A 253 5.63 21.11 12.50
C ILE A 253 5.61 21.88 13.83
N GLY A 254 5.23 21.20 14.92
CA GLY A 254 5.30 21.75 16.26
C GLY A 254 6.72 21.80 16.82
N PRO A 255 6.89 22.35 18.03
CA PRO A 255 8.17 22.40 18.71
C PRO A 255 8.66 21.02 19.17
N TYR A 256 9.98 20.88 19.19
CA TYR A 256 10.71 19.79 19.84
C TYR A 256 11.50 20.34 21.02
N ASP A 257 11.74 19.52 22.04
CA ASP A 257 12.67 19.85 23.12
C ASP A 257 14.15 19.67 22.71
N ALA A 258 15.08 19.78 23.66
CA ALA A 258 16.50 19.68 23.38
C ALA A 258 16.97 18.25 23.08
N GLU A 259 16.19 17.27 23.50
CA GLU A 259 16.42 15.84 23.34
C GLU A 259 15.80 15.30 22.04
N GLY A 260 14.93 16.07 21.40
CA GLY A 260 14.23 15.71 20.18
C GLY A 260 12.83 15.15 20.41
N GLU A 261 12.26 15.29 21.62
CA GLU A 261 10.89 14.91 21.92
C GLU A 261 9.91 15.97 21.39
N ALA A 262 8.85 15.55 20.68
CA ALA A 262 7.77 16.45 20.31
C ALA A 262 7.01 16.90 21.57
N THR A 263 6.89 18.21 21.76
CA THR A 263 6.32 18.77 22.99
C THR A 263 4.82 19.02 22.91
N GLU A 264 4.24 19.02 21.71
CA GLU A 264 2.81 19.23 21.49
C GLU A 264 2.14 17.94 21.04
N GLU A 265 1.19 17.45 21.86
CA GLU A 265 0.44 16.21 21.63
C GLU A 265 -0.99 16.47 21.12
N ASN A 266 -1.34 17.73 20.89
CA ASN A 266 -2.58 18.15 20.23
C ASN A 266 -2.21 18.85 18.91
N PRO A 267 -3.01 18.74 17.83
CA PRO A 267 -2.72 19.43 16.57
C PRO A 267 -2.82 20.97 16.66
N GLY A 268 -3.33 21.52 17.77
CA GLY A 268 -3.55 22.94 18.00
C GLY A 268 -4.91 23.42 17.52
N LEU A 269 -5.31 24.64 17.92
CA LEU A 269 -6.67 25.15 17.70
C LEU A 269 -7.06 25.31 16.23
N ASN A 270 -6.08 25.40 15.33
CA ASN A 270 -6.28 25.46 13.88
C ASN A 270 -5.27 24.58 13.13
N LEU A 271 -4.95 23.40 13.67
CA LEU A 271 -3.94 22.50 13.10
C LEU A 271 -2.55 23.14 12.95
N GLU A 272 -2.21 24.07 13.85
CA GLU A 272 -0.98 24.87 13.75
C GLU A 272 0.31 24.05 13.93
N PHE A 273 0.20 22.82 14.45
CA PHE A 273 1.30 21.87 14.58
C PHE A 273 1.27 20.74 13.54
N VAL A 274 0.34 20.80 12.60
CA VAL A 274 0.20 19.85 11.49
C VAL A 274 0.73 20.48 10.21
N GLY A 275 1.69 19.80 9.58
CA GLY A 275 2.28 20.22 8.32
C GLY A 275 1.67 19.52 7.11
N ASP A 276 2.47 19.41 6.07
CA ASP A 276 2.06 18.86 4.78
C ASP A 276 1.62 17.40 4.88
N PHE A 277 0.64 17.03 4.05
CA PHE A 277 0.23 15.65 3.79
C PHE A 277 1.36 14.90 3.09
N MET A 278 1.68 13.71 3.60
CA MET A 278 2.83 12.91 3.18
C MET A 278 2.42 11.72 2.31
N GLY A 279 1.21 11.22 2.56
CA GLY A 279 0.65 10.08 1.85
C GLY A 279 -0.45 9.40 2.67
N SER A 280 -1.04 8.38 2.07
CA SER A 280 -2.10 7.60 2.70
C SER A 280 -2.03 6.15 2.26
N GLN A 281 -2.40 5.25 3.16
CA GLN A 281 -2.27 3.82 2.97
C GLN A 281 -3.56 3.10 3.32
N ASN A 282 -4.14 2.43 2.32
CA ASN A 282 -5.21 1.46 2.47
C ASN A 282 -4.56 0.10 2.73
N ALA A 283 -4.78 -0.46 3.91
CA ALA A 283 -4.30 -1.77 4.28
C ALA A 283 -5.47 -2.69 4.55
N ALA A 284 -5.42 -3.89 3.98
CA ALA A 284 -6.40 -4.92 4.26
C ALA A 284 -5.74 -6.26 4.60
N LEU A 285 -6.49 -7.08 5.31
CA LEU A 285 -6.11 -8.43 5.66
C LEU A 285 -7.23 -9.39 5.26
N ASN A 286 -6.90 -10.37 4.43
CA ASN A 286 -7.76 -11.50 4.09
C ASN A 286 -7.34 -12.73 4.91
N LEU A 287 -8.31 -13.39 5.55
CA LEU A 287 -8.04 -14.57 6.40
C LEU A 287 -7.57 -15.80 5.60
N ALA A 288 -7.79 -15.81 4.29
CA ALA A 288 -7.29 -16.80 3.35
C ALA A 288 -6.12 -16.23 2.51
N PRO A 289 -5.19 -17.08 2.04
CA PRO A 289 -4.11 -16.63 1.17
C PRO A 289 -4.65 -16.31 -0.24
N PHE A 290 -4.00 -15.39 -0.94
CA PHE A 290 -4.26 -15.13 -2.35
C PHE A 290 -3.87 -16.34 -3.20
N ALA A 291 -4.80 -16.82 -4.02
CA ALA A 291 -4.51 -17.87 -4.99
C ALA A 291 -3.72 -17.27 -6.16
N ILE A 292 -2.41 -17.55 -6.23
CA ILE A 292 -1.62 -17.25 -7.42
C ILE A 292 -2.01 -18.29 -8.49
N PRO A 293 -2.56 -17.91 -9.65
CA PRO A 293 -2.85 -18.87 -10.70
C PRO A 293 -1.53 -19.47 -11.19
N GLU A 294 -1.39 -20.79 -11.10
CA GLU A 294 -0.24 -21.48 -11.71
C GLU A 294 -0.23 -21.20 -13.23
N PRO A 295 0.92 -20.88 -13.85
CA PRO A 295 1.00 -20.59 -15.28
C PRO A 295 0.44 -21.71 -16.18
N GLY A 296 0.30 -22.94 -15.65
CA GLY A 296 -0.26 -24.09 -16.34
C GLY A 296 -1.78 -24.24 -16.30
N SER A 297 -2.51 -23.53 -15.44
CA SER A 297 -3.95 -23.75 -15.23
C SER A 297 -4.81 -23.16 -16.35
N LEU A 298 -4.34 -22.11 -17.02
CA LEU A 298 -5.05 -21.45 -18.11
C LEU A 298 -5.05 -22.26 -19.42
N VAL A 299 -4.14 -23.23 -19.57
CA VAL A 299 -4.07 -24.07 -20.78
C VAL A 299 -5.03 -25.27 -20.73
N LEU A 300 -5.39 -25.76 -19.53
CA LEU A 300 -6.27 -26.92 -19.38
C LEU A 300 -7.77 -26.59 -19.36
N LEU A 301 -8.17 -25.36 -19.02
CA LEU A 301 -9.56 -24.92 -19.17
C LEU A 301 -9.95 -24.59 -20.62
N GLY A 302 -8.97 -24.28 -21.49
CA GLY A 302 -9.22 -23.90 -22.89
C GLY A 302 -9.40 -25.08 -23.87
N ILE A 303 -8.99 -26.30 -23.51
CA ILE A 303 -9.01 -27.46 -24.43
C ILE A 303 -10.23 -28.38 -24.20
N SER A 304 -10.85 -28.35 -23.02
CA SER A 304 -12.00 -29.21 -22.68
C SER A 304 -13.34 -28.71 -23.26
N LEU A 305 -13.47 -27.41 -23.58
CA LEU A 305 -14.70 -26.84 -24.15
C LEU A 305 -14.75 -26.84 -25.69
N ALA A 306 -13.61 -26.94 -26.38
CA ALA A 306 -13.58 -27.03 -27.85
C ALA A 306 -13.79 -28.47 -28.39
N GLY A 307 -13.54 -29.50 -27.57
CA GLY A 307 -13.64 -30.91 -27.99
C GLY A 307 -15.04 -31.51 -28.05
N LEU A 308 -16.04 -30.89 -27.40
CA LEU A 308 -17.39 -31.47 -27.29
C LEU A 308 -18.45 -30.85 -28.23
N ALA A 309 -18.12 -29.75 -28.92
CA ALA A 309 -19.02 -29.14 -29.92
C ALA A 309 -18.81 -29.68 -31.36
N GLY A 310 -17.67 -30.33 -31.66
CA GLY A 310 -17.33 -30.81 -33.00
C GLY A 310 -17.94 -32.17 -33.40
N ALA A 311 -18.34 -33.00 -32.45
CA ALA A 311 -18.73 -34.40 -32.74
C ALA A 311 -20.23 -34.61 -33.06
N ARG A 312 -21.09 -33.57 -32.95
CA ARG A 312 -22.54 -33.70 -33.18
C ARG A 312 -23.04 -33.20 -34.55
N ARG A 313 -22.19 -32.59 -35.38
CA ARG A 313 -22.63 -31.98 -36.66
C ARG A 313 -22.33 -32.79 -37.93
N LEU A 314 -21.73 -33.99 -37.82
CA LEU A 314 -21.34 -34.82 -38.97
C LEU A 314 -22.08 -36.16 -39.13
N ARG A 315 -23.21 -36.39 -38.45
CA ARG A 315 -24.00 -37.64 -38.57
C ARG A 315 -25.44 -37.54 -39.08
N ARG A 316 -25.84 -36.42 -39.70
CA ARG A 316 -27.17 -36.29 -40.32
C ARG A 316 -27.12 -35.65 -41.71
N LYS A 317 -26.42 -36.27 -42.66
CA LYS A 317 -26.68 -36.12 -44.10
C LYS A 317 -26.17 -37.34 -44.86
N PHE A 318 -26.78 -38.52 -44.64
CA PHE A 318 -26.81 -39.64 -45.60
C PHE A 318 -27.85 -40.66 -45.09
N ALA A 319 -29.11 -40.48 -45.49
CA ALA A 319 -30.12 -41.54 -45.58
C ALA A 319 -31.44 -40.90 -46.07
N THR A 320 -31.68 -40.96 -47.39
CA THR A 320 -32.85 -41.63 -48.00
C THR A 320 -32.74 -41.53 -49.51
N ALA A 321 -33.05 -42.65 -50.15
CA ALA A 321 -33.20 -42.86 -51.58
C ALA A 321 -34.30 -41.99 -52.19
#